data_AF-A0A316NBF7-F1
#
_entry.id   AF-A0A316NBF7-F1
#
_cell.length_a   1.000
_cell.length_b   1.000
_cell.length_c   1.000
_cell.angle_alpha   90.00
_cell.angle_beta   90.00
_cell.angle_gamma   90.00
#
_symmetry.space_group_name_H-M   'P 1'
#
loop_
_entity.id
_entity.type
_entity.pdbx_description
1 polymer ?
#
loop_
_entity_poly.entity_id
_entity_poly.type
_entity_poly.pdbx_seq_one_letter_code
_entity_poly.pdbx_strand_id
1 'polypeptide(L)'
;MNHIERKRNMKKIWFILIPIIIFTFVVFAYYWYRYPAMFRILQDDSLSEAEVASLVESKKSQDLNLLVAYFSYTGTTQGIAEEIRFKIGADLFRIEREEDYSDVYTESKSEIWQNDCSNLKNTVENMDQYDVVFIGFPIWFHATPAPVNTFLESYDFTGKIIIPFRTSGGSDIEEAIPTFLNSCKDLAVYQERRISNSSEIDSWLADIDLF
;
A
#
# COMPACT_ATOMS: atom_id res chain seq x y z
N MET A 1 -9.42 40.77 41.85
CA MET A 1 -8.23 40.29 41.13
C MET A 1 -7.80 41.35 40.11
N ASN A 2 -6.70 42.05 40.38
CA ASN A 2 -6.29 43.26 39.65
C ASN A 2 -5.80 42.96 38.23
N HIS A 3 -6.02 43.90 37.29
CA HIS A 3 -5.66 43.77 35.88
C HIS A 3 -4.16 43.44 35.66
N ILE A 4 -3.29 43.91 36.56
CA ILE A 4 -1.84 43.70 36.52
C ILE A 4 -1.49 42.24 36.84
N GLU A 5 -2.18 41.61 37.79
CA GLU A 5 -1.95 40.20 38.17
C GLU A 5 -2.39 39.23 37.07
N ARG A 6 -3.52 39.50 36.39
CA ARG A 6 -3.96 38.71 35.23
C ARG A 6 -2.93 38.74 34.11
N LYS A 7 -2.41 39.92 33.75
CA LYS A 7 -1.37 40.05 32.71
C LYS A 7 -0.09 39.29 33.07
N ARG A 8 0.33 39.31 34.35
CA ARG A 8 1.53 38.59 34.81
C ARG A 8 1.33 37.07 34.79
N ASN A 9 0.16 36.58 35.19
CA ASN A 9 -0.16 35.15 35.14
C ASN A 9 -0.29 34.64 33.69
N MET A 10 -0.90 35.44 32.81
CA MET A 10 -0.96 35.14 31.37
C MET A 10 0.41 35.03 30.72
N LYS A 11 1.38 35.89 31.10
CA LYS A 11 2.77 35.79 30.61
C LYS A 11 3.47 34.51 31.08
N LYS A 12 3.27 34.09 32.34
CA LYS A 12 3.82 32.82 32.86
C LYS A 12 3.23 31.59 32.17
N ILE A 13 1.92 31.63 31.90
CA ILE A 13 1.22 30.58 31.14
C ILE A 13 1.79 30.50 29.71
N TRP A 14 1.94 31.63 29.02
CA TRP A 14 2.55 31.67 27.69
C TRP A 14 4.02 31.22 27.67
N PHE A 15 4.79 31.50 28.72
CA PHE A 15 6.19 31.04 28.83
C PHE A 15 6.32 29.50 28.89
N ILE A 16 5.28 28.81 29.40
CA ILE A 16 5.22 27.34 29.44
C ILE A 16 4.56 26.79 28.16
N LEU A 17 3.52 27.44 27.65
CA LEU A 17 2.79 26.97 26.46
C LEU A 17 3.58 27.14 25.16
N ILE A 18 4.33 28.23 24.98
CA ILE A 18 5.13 28.44 23.75
C ILE A 18 6.09 27.27 23.47
N PRO A 19 6.96 26.84 24.40
CA PRO A 19 7.88 25.74 24.13
C PRO A 19 7.17 24.41 23.89
N ILE A 20 6.01 24.17 24.54
CA ILE A 20 5.18 22.99 24.25
C ILE A 20 4.64 23.07 22.82
N ILE A 21 4.11 24.23 22.40
CA ILE A 21 3.59 24.43 21.04
C ILE A 21 4.69 24.27 20.00
N ILE A 22 5.88 24.84 20.25
CA ILE A 22 7.05 24.68 19.37
C ILE A 22 7.45 23.21 19.31
N PHE A 23 7.53 22.51 20.44
CA PHE A 23 7.87 21.09 20.48
C PHE A 23 6.84 20.27 19.70
N THR A 24 5.54 20.48 19.92
CA THR A 24 4.49 19.80 19.18
C THR A 24 4.54 20.13 17.69
N PHE A 25 4.87 21.37 17.31
CA PHE A 25 5.00 21.77 15.90
C PHE A 25 6.23 21.12 15.25
N VAL A 26 7.37 21.04 15.95
CA VAL A 26 8.58 20.37 15.45
C VAL A 26 8.34 18.87 15.31
N VAL A 27 7.71 18.24 16.30
CA VAL A 27 7.30 16.84 16.23
C VAL A 27 6.33 16.66 15.05
N PHE A 28 5.29 17.47 14.95
CA PHE A 28 4.33 17.41 13.85
C PHE A 28 5.01 17.58 12.48
N ALA A 29 5.88 18.58 12.32
CA ALA A 29 6.63 18.80 11.09
C ALA A 29 7.58 17.64 10.78
N TYR A 30 8.17 17.01 11.79
CA TYR A 30 8.98 15.81 11.62
C TYR A 30 8.13 14.63 11.13
N TYR A 31 6.99 14.35 11.77
CA TYR A 31 6.07 13.29 11.35
C TYR A 31 5.54 13.56 9.94
N TRP A 32 5.15 14.80 9.63
CA TRP A 32 4.71 15.22 8.30
C TRP A 32 5.81 15.01 7.25
N TYR A 33 7.05 15.40 7.54
CA TYR A 33 8.19 15.18 6.65
C TYR A 33 8.54 13.69 6.49
N ARG A 34 8.41 12.90 7.56
CA ARG A 34 8.80 11.50 7.61
C ARG A 34 7.76 10.57 6.98
N TYR A 35 6.49 10.96 7.02
CA TYR A 35 5.32 10.15 6.65
C TYR A 35 4.39 10.93 5.69
N PRO A 36 4.76 11.07 4.41
CA PRO A 36 3.97 11.81 3.41
C PRO A 36 2.50 11.43 3.33
N ALA A 37 2.22 10.12 3.39
CA ALA A 37 0.90 9.59 3.15
C ALA A 37 -0.03 9.67 4.38
N MET A 38 0.54 9.81 5.59
CA MET A 38 -0.19 9.74 6.87
C MET A 38 -1.26 10.83 7.03
N PHE A 39 -1.09 11.97 6.35
CA PHE A 39 -2.01 13.12 6.48
C PHE A 39 -2.88 13.36 5.25
N ARG A 40 -2.86 12.44 4.28
CA ARG A 40 -3.76 12.51 3.14
C ARG A 40 -5.16 12.10 3.58
N ILE A 41 -6.18 12.84 3.14
CA ILE A 41 -7.55 12.35 3.19
C ILE A 41 -7.70 11.40 2.01
N LEU A 42 -7.49 10.11 2.27
CA LEU A 42 -7.61 9.06 1.26
C LEU A 42 -9.04 8.56 1.27
N GLN A 43 -9.65 8.53 0.09
CA GLN A 43 -10.96 7.93 -0.09
C GLN A 43 -10.78 6.46 -0.45
N ASP A 44 -11.47 5.59 0.27
CA ASP A 44 -11.60 4.18 -0.05
C ASP A 44 -12.81 4.01 -0.97
N ASP A 45 -12.54 3.85 -2.27
CA ASP A 45 -13.55 3.60 -3.30
C ASP A 45 -13.58 2.11 -3.68
N SER A 46 -13.07 1.20 -2.84
CA SER A 46 -13.14 -0.24 -3.08
C SER A 46 -14.56 -0.81 -2.89
N LEU A 47 -14.81 -2.01 -3.41
CA LEU A 47 -16.09 -2.69 -3.21
C LEU A 47 -16.31 -3.02 -1.73
N SER A 48 -17.57 -2.99 -1.30
CA SER A 48 -17.92 -3.37 0.06
C SER A 48 -17.63 -4.85 0.33
N GLU A 49 -17.40 -5.22 1.59
CA GLU A 49 -17.14 -6.62 1.99
C GLU A 49 -18.23 -7.58 1.48
N ALA A 50 -19.49 -7.14 1.42
CA ALA A 50 -20.60 -7.96 0.92
C ALA A 50 -20.52 -8.19 -0.61
N GLU A 51 -20.13 -7.17 -1.36
CA GLU A 51 -19.92 -7.28 -2.81
C GLU A 51 -18.73 -8.19 -3.11
N VAL A 52 -17.61 -8.01 -2.40
CA VAL A 52 -16.43 -8.88 -2.50
C VAL A 52 -16.80 -10.33 -2.17
N ALA A 53 -17.52 -10.58 -1.08
CA ALA A 53 -17.94 -11.93 -0.70
C ALA A 53 -18.84 -12.58 -1.77
N SER A 54 -19.74 -11.81 -2.39
CA SER A 54 -20.59 -12.31 -3.48
C SER A 54 -19.79 -12.66 -4.73
N LEU A 55 -18.77 -11.84 -5.07
CA LEU A 55 -17.88 -12.08 -6.19
C LEU A 55 -17.02 -13.33 -5.94
N VAL A 56 -16.42 -13.44 -4.75
CA VAL A 56 -15.65 -14.62 -4.31
C VAL A 56 -16.50 -15.89 -4.44
N GLU A 57 -17.71 -15.90 -3.89
CA GLU A 57 -18.60 -17.06 -3.96
C GLU A 57 -18.96 -17.43 -5.41
N SER A 58 -19.16 -16.44 -6.29
CA SER A 58 -19.41 -16.69 -7.71
C SER A 58 -18.23 -17.35 -8.44
N LYS A 59 -17.00 -17.15 -7.94
CA LYS A 59 -15.74 -17.60 -8.55
C LYS A 59 -15.25 -18.97 -8.02
N LYS A 60 -15.64 -19.38 -6.80
CA LYS A 60 -15.18 -20.65 -6.17
C LYS A 60 -15.39 -21.93 -6.99
N SER A 61 -16.41 -21.98 -7.84
CA SER A 61 -16.74 -23.17 -8.64
C SER A 61 -16.14 -23.14 -10.06
N GLN A 62 -15.31 -22.14 -10.36
CA GLN A 62 -14.72 -21.93 -11.68
C GLN A 62 -13.23 -22.33 -11.67
N ASP A 63 -12.71 -22.68 -12.85
CA ASP A 63 -11.26 -22.80 -13.04
C ASP A 63 -10.71 -21.37 -13.20
N LEU A 64 -9.90 -20.92 -12.23
CA LEU A 64 -9.48 -19.53 -12.12
C LEU A 64 -8.10 -19.32 -12.73
N ASN A 65 -7.97 -18.31 -13.59
CA ASN A 65 -6.67 -17.86 -14.05
C ASN A 65 -6.06 -16.89 -13.04
N LEU A 66 -4.86 -17.23 -12.55
CA LEU A 66 -4.20 -16.51 -11.46
C LEU A 66 -2.98 -15.75 -11.98
N LEU A 67 -2.84 -14.50 -11.57
CA LEU A 67 -1.64 -13.68 -11.79
C LEU A 67 -1.03 -13.28 -10.46
N VAL A 68 0.29 -13.42 -10.33
CA VAL A 68 1.09 -12.78 -9.28
C VAL A 68 1.89 -11.64 -9.91
N ALA A 69 1.40 -10.42 -9.73
CA ALA A 69 2.12 -9.21 -10.09
C ALA A 69 2.90 -8.70 -8.87
N TYR A 70 4.15 -8.28 -9.03
CA TYR A 70 4.93 -7.75 -7.91
C TYR A 70 5.91 -6.65 -8.29
N PHE A 71 6.12 -5.70 -7.39
CA PHE A 71 7.23 -4.76 -7.40
C PHE A 71 8.27 -5.16 -6.35
N SER A 72 9.56 -5.18 -6.70
CA SER A 72 10.63 -5.44 -5.73
C SER A 72 11.92 -4.71 -6.09
N TYR A 73 12.45 -3.97 -5.12
CA TYR A 73 13.73 -3.26 -5.24
C TYR A 73 14.92 -4.10 -4.77
N THR A 74 14.84 -4.74 -3.60
CA THR A 74 15.93 -5.55 -3.01
C THR A 74 15.72 -7.05 -3.14
N GLY A 75 14.65 -7.50 -3.80
CA GLY A 75 14.37 -8.92 -4.04
C GLY A 75 13.56 -9.65 -2.95
N THR A 76 13.28 -9.03 -1.80
CA THR A 76 12.49 -9.67 -0.73
C THR A 76 11.08 -10.03 -1.20
N THR A 77 10.37 -9.06 -1.77
CA THR A 77 9.02 -9.27 -2.33
C THR A 77 9.04 -10.24 -3.51
N GLN A 78 10.11 -10.22 -4.31
CA GLN A 78 10.29 -11.17 -5.42
C GLN A 78 10.30 -12.61 -4.92
N GLY A 79 11.08 -12.93 -3.89
CA GLY A 79 11.14 -14.28 -3.34
C GLY A 79 9.78 -14.78 -2.85
N ILE A 80 9.01 -13.91 -2.19
CA ILE A 80 7.63 -14.22 -1.75
C ILE A 80 6.70 -14.41 -2.95
N ALA A 81 6.79 -13.56 -3.97
CA ALA A 81 5.96 -13.66 -5.18
C ALA A 81 6.24 -14.96 -5.96
N GLU A 82 7.51 -15.32 -6.12
CA GLU A 82 7.91 -16.57 -6.76
C GLU A 82 7.40 -17.80 -6.00
N GLU A 83 7.43 -17.76 -4.67
CA GLU A 83 6.92 -18.83 -3.81
C GLU A 83 5.39 -18.98 -3.91
N ILE A 84 4.65 -17.87 -3.82
CA ILE A 84 3.19 -17.86 -4.01
C ILE A 84 2.85 -18.44 -5.39
N ARG A 85 3.49 -17.93 -6.43
CA ARG A 85 3.30 -18.38 -7.81
C ARG A 85 3.54 -19.88 -7.95
N PHE A 86 4.61 -20.41 -7.37
CA PHE A 86 4.90 -21.84 -7.40
C PHE A 86 3.83 -22.69 -6.70
N LYS A 87 3.32 -22.22 -5.55
CA LYS A 87 2.33 -22.95 -4.75
C LYS A 87 0.95 -23.01 -5.41
N ILE A 88 0.52 -21.94 -6.06
CA ILE A 88 -0.84 -21.84 -6.65
C ILE A 88 -0.85 -22.05 -8.18
N GLY A 89 0.31 -22.22 -8.81
CA GLY A 89 0.40 -22.43 -10.27
C GLY A 89 0.06 -21.19 -11.10
N ALA A 90 0.31 -19.99 -10.58
CA ALA A 90 -0.02 -18.74 -11.26
C ALA A 90 1.01 -18.29 -12.30
N ASP A 91 0.60 -17.34 -13.14
CA ASP A 91 1.53 -16.53 -13.92
C ASP A 91 2.28 -15.54 -13.02
N LEU A 92 3.47 -15.12 -13.44
CA LEU A 92 4.29 -14.18 -12.69
C LEU A 92 4.60 -12.96 -13.56
N PHE A 93 4.33 -11.77 -13.03
CA PHE A 93 4.64 -10.51 -13.68
C PHE A 93 5.41 -9.59 -12.73
N ARG A 94 6.54 -9.05 -13.21
CA ARG A 94 7.30 -8.05 -12.46
C ARG A 94 6.90 -6.65 -12.91
N ILE A 95 6.40 -5.87 -11.96
CA ILE A 95 6.17 -4.44 -12.12
C ILE A 95 7.53 -3.75 -12.04
N GLU A 96 7.92 -3.10 -13.13
CA GLU A 96 9.20 -2.39 -13.27
C GLU A 96 8.94 -0.99 -13.80
N ARG A 97 9.69 -0.01 -13.28
CA ARG A 97 9.75 1.33 -13.86
C ARG A 97 10.46 1.30 -15.20
N GLU A 98 10.08 2.21 -16.07
CA GLU A 98 10.81 2.50 -17.31
C GLU A 98 12.23 3.01 -17.01
N GLU A 99 12.35 3.92 -16.03
CA GLU A 99 13.63 4.47 -15.58
C GLU A 99 14.02 3.96 -14.19
N ASP A 100 15.25 3.46 -14.07
CA ASP A 100 15.83 2.99 -12.81
C ASP A 100 16.04 4.16 -11.83
N TYR A 101 15.85 3.91 -10.53
CA TYR A 101 16.12 4.89 -9.48
C TYR A 101 17.61 5.25 -9.43
N SER A 102 17.93 6.54 -9.54
CA SER A 102 19.29 7.03 -9.29
C SER A 102 19.56 7.21 -7.79
N ASP A 103 18.54 7.67 -7.04
CA ASP A 103 18.46 7.66 -5.59
C ASP A 103 17.06 7.20 -5.17
N VAL A 104 16.96 5.92 -4.82
CA VAL A 104 15.69 5.29 -4.42
C VAL A 104 15.04 6.00 -3.24
N TYR A 105 15.80 6.53 -2.28
CA TYR A 105 15.20 7.15 -1.10
C TYR A 105 14.55 8.49 -1.46
N THR A 106 15.28 9.34 -2.19
CA THR A 106 14.81 10.67 -2.55
C THR A 106 13.69 10.62 -3.58
N GLU A 107 13.87 9.83 -4.64
CA GLU A 107 12.90 9.73 -5.74
C GLU A 107 11.60 9.07 -5.29
N SER A 108 11.65 7.90 -4.65
CA SER A 108 10.41 7.22 -4.22
C SER A 108 9.64 8.02 -3.18
N LYS A 109 10.35 8.74 -2.29
CA LYS A 109 9.70 9.65 -1.35
C LYS A 109 9.02 10.80 -2.09
N SER A 110 9.70 11.39 -3.07
CA SER A 110 9.16 12.48 -3.89
C SER A 110 7.90 12.04 -4.66
N GLU A 111 7.93 10.85 -5.26
CA GLU A 111 6.80 10.26 -5.99
C GLU A 111 5.60 10.01 -5.07
N ILE A 112 5.84 9.39 -3.90
CA ILE A 112 4.79 9.20 -2.90
C ILE A 112 4.26 10.55 -2.43
N TRP A 113 5.10 11.58 -2.26
CA TRP A 113 4.68 12.94 -1.87
C TRP A 113 3.79 13.60 -2.92
N GLN A 114 4.17 13.52 -4.18
CA GLN A 114 3.50 14.16 -5.30
C GLN A 114 2.31 13.37 -5.83
N ASN A 115 2.17 12.11 -5.40
CA ASN A 115 1.27 11.15 -6.03
C ASN A 115 1.60 10.98 -7.53
N ASP A 116 2.88 11.06 -7.87
CA ASP A 116 3.36 11.07 -9.23
C ASP A 116 3.49 9.63 -9.75
N CYS A 117 3.06 9.43 -10.99
CA CYS A 117 3.00 8.12 -11.64
C CYS A 117 4.23 7.91 -12.50
N SER A 118 4.94 6.83 -12.24
CA SER A 118 6.13 6.47 -13.01
C SER A 118 5.73 5.55 -14.15
N ASN A 119 6.17 5.87 -15.37
CA ASN A 119 5.96 4.98 -16.50
C ASN A 119 6.49 3.58 -16.18
N LEU A 120 5.71 2.58 -16.57
CA LEU A 120 6.08 1.18 -16.42
C LEU A 120 6.80 0.69 -17.68
N LYS A 121 7.82 -0.13 -17.48
CA LYS A 121 8.62 -0.70 -18.56
C LYS A 121 7.84 -1.69 -19.43
N ASN A 122 6.95 -2.44 -18.80
CA ASN A 122 6.19 -3.52 -19.42
C ASN A 122 4.72 -3.45 -18.98
N THR A 123 3.86 -4.06 -19.78
CA THR A 123 2.44 -4.26 -19.47
C THR A 123 2.09 -5.75 -19.56
N VAL A 124 0.98 -6.12 -18.92
CA VAL A 124 0.38 -7.45 -19.02
C VAL A 124 -0.52 -7.43 -20.25
N GLU A 125 -0.10 -8.11 -21.32
CA GLU A 125 -0.78 -8.03 -22.63
C GLU A 125 -2.25 -8.49 -22.59
N ASN A 126 -2.58 -9.48 -21.75
CA ASN A 126 -3.91 -10.09 -21.69
C ASN A 126 -4.49 -10.04 -20.26
N MET A 127 -4.50 -8.87 -19.61
CA MET A 127 -5.00 -8.74 -18.22
C MET A 127 -6.43 -9.28 -18.02
N ASP A 128 -7.27 -9.19 -19.04
CA ASP A 128 -8.67 -9.62 -18.98
C ASP A 128 -8.84 -11.11 -18.69
N GLN A 129 -7.85 -11.95 -19.03
CA GLN A 129 -7.93 -13.40 -18.81
C GLN A 129 -7.91 -13.79 -17.33
N TYR A 130 -7.34 -12.95 -16.46
CA TYR A 130 -7.13 -13.26 -15.05
C TYR A 130 -8.36 -12.98 -14.21
N ASP A 131 -8.73 -13.92 -13.36
CA ASP A 131 -9.82 -13.79 -12.40
C ASP A 131 -9.32 -13.25 -11.06
N VAL A 132 -8.11 -13.64 -10.68
CA VAL A 132 -7.48 -13.28 -9.42
C VAL A 132 -6.10 -12.70 -9.68
N VAL A 133 -5.84 -11.53 -9.12
CA VAL A 133 -4.54 -10.85 -9.23
C VAL A 133 -3.98 -10.62 -7.83
N PHE A 134 -2.93 -11.36 -7.51
CA PHE A 134 -2.09 -11.07 -6.36
C PHE A 134 -1.18 -9.90 -6.68
N ILE A 135 -1.09 -8.91 -5.78
CA ILE A 135 -0.28 -7.71 -5.97
C ILE A 135 0.71 -7.56 -4.82
N GLY A 136 1.98 -7.82 -5.10
CA GLY A 136 3.08 -7.84 -4.15
C GLY A 136 3.89 -6.57 -4.14
N PHE A 137 4.14 -5.98 -2.96
CA PHE A 137 5.04 -4.82 -2.86
C PHE A 137 5.73 -4.64 -1.50
N PRO A 138 6.90 -3.99 -1.44
CA PRO A 138 7.45 -3.47 -0.21
C PRO A 138 6.66 -2.25 0.27
N ILE A 139 6.46 -2.12 1.58
CA ILE A 139 5.91 -0.89 2.16
C ILE A 139 7.00 0.18 2.17
N TRP A 140 6.75 1.31 1.52
CA TRP A 140 7.66 2.45 1.45
C TRP A 140 7.01 3.68 2.09
N PHE A 141 7.65 4.24 3.11
CA PHE A 141 7.16 5.45 3.80
C PHE A 141 5.69 5.38 4.26
N HIS A 142 5.22 4.21 4.68
CA HIS A 142 3.81 3.95 5.04
C HIS A 142 2.84 4.10 3.86
N ALA A 143 3.30 3.79 2.66
CA ALA A 143 2.54 3.86 1.43
C ALA A 143 2.89 2.73 0.46
N THR A 144 2.01 2.55 -0.51
CA THR A 144 2.23 1.75 -1.71
C THR A 144 3.26 2.46 -2.61
N PRO A 145 4.29 1.76 -3.13
CA PRO A 145 5.22 2.34 -4.09
C PRO A 145 4.51 2.85 -5.35
N ALA A 146 4.93 4.00 -5.87
CA ALA A 146 4.31 4.62 -7.04
C ALA A 146 4.18 3.70 -8.28
N PRO A 147 5.16 2.83 -8.63
CA PRO A 147 5.00 1.90 -9.75
C PRO A 147 3.82 0.93 -9.59
N VAL A 148 3.45 0.59 -8.36
CA VAL A 148 2.30 -0.29 -8.08
C VAL A 148 0.99 0.48 -8.24
N ASN A 149 0.95 1.76 -7.83
CA ASN A 149 -0.21 2.62 -8.08
C ASN A 149 -0.42 2.80 -9.59
N THR A 150 0.63 3.10 -10.35
CA THR A 150 0.55 3.19 -11.81
C THR A 150 0.09 1.87 -12.44
N PHE A 151 0.52 0.72 -11.89
CA PHE A 151 0.02 -0.58 -12.34
C PHE A 151 -1.49 -0.73 -12.09
N LEU A 152 -1.98 -0.34 -10.90
CA LEU A 152 -3.40 -0.38 -10.56
C LEU A 152 -4.25 0.56 -11.45
N GLU A 153 -3.69 1.71 -11.83
CA GLU A 153 -4.34 2.70 -12.71
C GLU A 153 -4.31 2.29 -14.19
N SER A 154 -3.44 1.35 -14.57
CA SER A 154 -3.23 0.96 -15.97
C SER A 154 -4.25 -0.06 -16.49
N TYR A 155 -5.06 -0.68 -15.62
CA TYR A 155 -6.01 -1.72 -16.00
C TYR A 155 -7.39 -1.53 -15.36
N ASP A 156 -8.40 -2.09 -16.01
CA ASP A 156 -9.72 -2.27 -15.40
C ASP A 156 -9.73 -3.59 -14.60
N PHE A 157 -9.93 -3.48 -13.30
CA PHE A 157 -10.03 -4.62 -12.38
C PHE A 157 -11.47 -5.02 -12.06
N THR A 158 -12.46 -4.43 -12.73
CA THR A 158 -13.87 -4.76 -12.51
C THR A 158 -14.13 -6.26 -12.66
N GLY A 159 -14.72 -6.87 -11.63
CA GLY A 159 -15.03 -8.30 -11.60
C GLY A 159 -13.84 -9.23 -11.35
N LYS A 160 -12.64 -8.69 -11.09
CA LYS A 160 -11.45 -9.43 -10.67
C LYS A 160 -11.28 -9.35 -9.16
N ILE A 161 -10.74 -10.40 -8.55
CA ILE A 161 -10.41 -10.42 -7.13
C ILE A 161 -8.95 -9.99 -6.96
N ILE A 162 -8.72 -9.00 -6.11
CA ILE A 162 -7.40 -8.43 -5.86
C ILE A 162 -6.91 -8.86 -4.50
N ILE A 163 -5.73 -9.48 -4.44
CA ILE A 163 -5.16 -10.02 -3.20
C ILE A 163 -3.80 -9.35 -2.94
N PRO A 164 -3.78 -8.24 -2.18
CA PRO A 164 -2.55 -7.52 -1.90
C PRO A 164 -1.69 -8.30 -0.90
N PHE A 165 -0.38 -8.39 -1.17
CA PHE A 165 0.58 -8.86 -0.16
C PHE A 165 1.76 -7.91 -0.02
N ARG A 166 2.16 -7.69 1.22
CA ARG A 166 3.06 -6.59 1.59
C ARG A 166 4.25 -7.11 2.38
N THR A 167 5.45 -6.68 2.01
CA THR A 167 6.68 -6.96 2.76
C THR A 167 7.21 -5.68 3.40
N SER A 168 8.03 -5.76 4.45
CA SER A 168 8.67 -4.57 5.02
C SER A 168 10.10 -4.85 5.48
N GLY A 169 10.93 -3.81 5.51
CA GLY A 169 12.33 -3.87 5.98
C GLY A 169 12.52 -3.87 7.50
N GLY A 170 11.47 -4.14 8.29
CA GLY A 170 11.51 -4.10 9.75
C GLY A 170 10.98 -2.78 10.35
N SER A 171 10.47 -2.87 11.59
CA SER A 171 9.49 -2.00 12.29
C SER A 171 8.02 -2.20 11.86
N ASP A 172 7.10 -1.99 12.82
CA ASP A 172 5.63 -2.13 12.73
C ASP A 172 5.01 -1.06 11.82
N ILE A 173 5.52 -0.98 10.60
CA ILE A 173 4.99 -0.14 9.54
C ILE A 173 3.77 -0.87 8.99
N GLU A 174 2.61 -0.62 9.57
CA GLU A 174 1.36 -1.33 9.20
C GLU A 174 0.64 -0.68 8.01
N GLU A 175 0.79 0.63 7.83
CA GLU A 175 -0.04 1.37 6.89
C GLU A 175 0.57 1.43 5.49
N ALA A 176 -0.18 0.90 4.52
CA ALA A 176 0.00 1.09 3.07
C ALA A 176 -1.33 0.79 2.34
N ILE A 177 -2.23 0.02 2.97
CA ILE A 177 -3.58 -0.25 2.45
C ILE A 177 -4.35 1.02 2.09
N PRO A 178 -4.38 2.09 2.91
CA PRO A 178 -5.12 3.30 2.53
C PRO A 178 -4.65 3.89 1.19
N THR A 179 -3.35 3.91 0.93
CA THR A 179 -2.81 4.39 -0.37
C THR A 179 -3.07 3.41 -1.51
N PHE A 180 -3.06 2.11 -1.23
CA PHE A 180 -3.40 1.08 -2.21
C PHE A 180 -4.86 1.22 -2.66
N LEU A 181 -5.80 1.28 -1.71
CA LEU A 181 -7.23 1.39 -1.98
C LEU A 181 -7.59 2.71 -2.67
N ASN A 182 -6.83 3.77 -2.44
CA ASN A 182 -7.04 5.05 -3.10
C ASN A 182 -6.56 5.08 -4.56
N SER A 183 -5.74 4.12 -5.00
CA SER A 183 -5.10 4.15 -6.32
C SER A 183 -6.04 3.75 -7.46
N CYS A 184 -7.05 2.92 -7.19
CA CYS A 184 -8.01 2.50 -8.21
C CYS A 184 -9.39 2.27 -7.57
N LYS A 185 -10.43 2.61 -8.32
CA LYS A 185 -11.81 2.50 -7.87
C LYS A 185 -12.32 1.08 -8.03
N ASP A 186 -13.32 0.73 -7.23
CA ASP A 186 -14.09 -0.51 -7.33
C ASP A 186 -13.23 -1.78 -7.27
N LEU A 187 -12.07 -1.70 -6.60
CA LEU A 187 -11.22 -2.86 -6.37
C LEU A 187 -11.94 -3.86 -5.46
N ALA A 188 -12.04 -5.13 -5.87
CA ALA A 188 -12.53 -6.20 -5.01
C ALA A 188 -11.38 -6.77 -4.18
N VAL A 189 -10.98 -6.05 -3.13
CA VAL A 189 -9.85 -6.45 -2.28
C VAL A 189 -10.25 -7.59 -1.32
N TYR A 190 -9.50 -8.69 -1.36
CA TYR A 190 -9.75 -9.89 -0.58
C TYR A 190 -8.49 -10.38 0.12
N GLN A 191 -8.61 -10.75 1.40
CA GLN A 191 -7.58 -11.42 2.21
C GLN A 191 -6.18 -10.80 2.09
N GLU A 192 -6.08 -9.47 2.21
CA GLU A 192 -4.78 -8.80 2.19
C GLU A 192 -3.86 -9.30 3.31
N ARG A 193 -2.54 -9.38 3.05
CA ARG A 193 -1.60 -9.86 4.06
C ARG A 193 -0.27 -9.13 4.04
N ARG A 194 0.19 -8.74 5.23
CA ARG A 194 1.62 -8.45 5.45
C ARG A 194 2.37 -9.76 5.71
N ILE A 195 3.37 -10.06 4.89
CA ILE A 195 4.20 -11.27 4.99
C ILE A 195 5.60 -10.86 5.46
N SER A 196 5.98 -11.36 6.64
CA SER A 196 7.29 -11.07 7.24
C SER A 196 8.31 -12.18 6.96
N ASN A 197 7.84 -13.41 6.73
CA ASN A 197 8.65 -14.57 6.39
C ASN A 197 7.85 -15.55 5.53
N SER A 198 8.53 -16.43 4.80
CA SER A 198 7.89 -17.40 3.89
C SER A 198 7.01 -18.44 4.60
N SER A 199 7.28 -18.76 5.87
CA SER A 199 6.50 -19.79 6.58
C SER A 199 5.03 -19.41 6.81
N GLU A 200 4.69 -18.13 6.68
CA GLU A 200 3.30 -17.64 6.77
C GLU A 200 2.49 -17.89 5.49
N ILE A 201 3.15 -18.14 4.35
CA ILE A 201 2.50 -18.21 3.03
C ILE A 201 1.50 -19.37 2.99
N ASP A 202 1.89 -20.56 3.46
CA ASP A 202 0.99 -21.73 3.42
C ASP A 202 -0.27 -21.52 4.24
N SER A 203 -0.14 -20.98 5.46
CA SER A 203 -1.30 -20.70 6.30
C SER A 203 -2.20 -19.63 5.69
N TRP A 204 -1.62 -18.58 5.10
CA TRP A 204 -2.39 -17.51 4.51
C TRP A 204 -3.11 -17.95 3.23
N LEU A 205 -2.44 -18.70 2.35
CA LEU A 205 -3.07 -19.25 1.15
C LEU A 205 -4.22 -20.20 1.51
N ALA A 206 -4.11 -20.96 2.60
CA ALA A 206 -5.20 -21.82 3.08
C ALA A 206 -6.42 -21.04 3.58
N ASP A 207 -6.25 -19.78 4.01
CA ASP A 207 -7.35 -18.89 4.40
C ASP A 207 -8.05 -18.24 3.18
N ILE A 208 -7.47 -18.36 1.98
CA ILE A 208 -8.05 -17.85 0.73
C ILE A 208 -8.93 -18.95 0.15
N ASP A 209 -10.25 -18.83 0.36
CA ASP A 209 -11.25 -19.81 -0.10
C ASP A 209 -11.58 -19.61 -1.59
N LEU A 210 -10.59 -19.81 -2.46
CA LEU A 210 -10.71 -19.69 -3.93
C LEU A 210 -10.08 -20.84 -4.71
N PHE A 211 -9.24 -21.68 -4.09
CA PHE A 211 -8.48 -22.75 -4.74
C PHE A 211 -8.22 -23.94 -3.81
#